data_AF-A0A5C7KQJ3-F1
#
_entry.id   AF-A0A5C7KQJ3-F1
#
_cell.length_a   1.000
_cell.length_b   1.000
_cell.length_c   1.000
_cell.angle_alpha   90.00
_cell.angle_beta   90.00
_cell.angle_gamma   90.00
#
_symmetry.space_group_name_H-M   'P 1'
#
loop_
_entity.id
_entity.type
_entity.pdbx_description
1 polymer ?
#
loop_
_entity_poly.entity_id
_entity_poly.type
_entity_poly.pdbx_seq_one_letter_code
_entity_poly.pdbx_strand_id
1 'polypeptide(L)' 'MQRIATKIFIYASITFGIIGVTLMLASPFGPDQPDTPLQTFLLRLLFSTVFIILPSFALSIAGKYLDGKF' A
#
# COMPACT_ATOMS: atom_id res chain seq x y z
N MET A 1 -14.14 -8.02 -14.00
CA MET A 1 -12.81 -7.46 -13.64
C MET A 1 -12.73 -6.94 -12.21
N GLN A 2 -13.82 -6.38 -11.66
CA GLN A 2 -13.87 -5.81 -10.31
C GLN A 2 -13.37 -6.76 -9.19
N ARG A 3 -13.81 -8.03 -9.18
CA ARG A 3 -13.42 -8.99 -8.12
C ARG A 3 -11.90 -9.20 -8.01
N ILE A 4 -11.17 -9.05 -9.12
CA ILE A 4 -9.71 -9.17 -9.14
C ILE A 4 -9.08 -7.90 -8.57
N ALA A 5 -9.55 -6.72 -9.00
CA ALA A 5 -9.08 -5.43 -8.48
C ALA A 5 -9.29 -5.31 -6.96
N THR A 6 -10.44 -5.76 -6.44
CA THR A 6 -10.70 -5.78 -4.99
C THR A 6 -9.76 -6.71 -4.24
N LYS A 7 -9.44 -7.90 -4.80
CA LYS A 7 -8.47 -8.82 -4.18
C LYS A 7 -7.06 -8.21 -4.14
N ILE A 8 -6.61 -7.61 -5.24
CA ILE A 8 -5.31 -6.94 -5.32
C ILE A 8 -5.24 -5.80 -4.31
N PHE A 9 -6.30 -4.98 -4.21
CA PHE A 9 -6.40 -3.92 -3.22
C PHE A 9 -6.24 -4.45 -1.78
N ILE A 10 -6.90 -5.57 -1.44
CA ILE A 10 -6.81 -6.17 -0.09
C ILE A 10 -5.38 -6.64 0.19
N TYR A 11 -4.76 -7.40 -0.71
CA TYR A 11 -3.39 -7.89 -0.51
C TYR A 11 -2.36 -6.75 -0.43
N ALA A 12 -2.52 -5.72 -1.26
CA ALA A 12 -1.66 -4.53 -1.23
C ALA A 12 -1.83 -3.75 0.08
N SER A 13 -3.06 -3.62 0.59
CA SER A 13 -3.35 -2.93 1.86
C SER A 13 -2.77 -3.68 3.06
N ILE A 14 -2.87 -5.01 3.08
CA ILE A 14 -2.26 -5.85 4.13
C ILE A 14 -0.74 -5.68 4.09
N THR A 15 -0.14 -5.76 2.90
CA THR A 15 1.31 -5.58 2.72
C THR A 15 1.77 -4.18 3.16
N PHE A 16 1.04 -3.13 2.79
CA PHE A 16 1.30 -1.76 3.24
C PHE A 16 1.29 -1.67 4.78
N GLY A 17 0.29 -2.28 5.44
CA GLY A 17 0.21 -2.31 6.90
C GLY A 17 1.41 -3.02 7.54
N ILE A 18 1.80 -4.18 7.03
CA ILE A 18 2.96 -4.94 7.54
C ILE A 18 4.25 -4.12 7.37
N ILE A 19 4.47 -3.54 6.18
CA ILE A 19 5.65 -2.70 5.91
C ILE A 19 5.65 -1.48 6.84
N GLY A 20 4.53 -0.78 7.00
CA GLY A 20 4.41 0.39 7.87
C GLY A 20 4.71 0.08 9.33
N VAL A 21 4.17 -1.03 9.86
CA VAL A 21 4.48 -1.49 11.23
C VAL A 21 5.96 -1.86 11.35
N THR A 22 6.52 -2.56 10.36
CA THR A 22 7.94 -2.93 10.36
C THR A 22 8.83 -1.68 10.36
N LEU A 23 8.47 -0.66 9.60
CA LEU A 23 9.18 0.61 9.54
C LEU A 23 9.15 1.30 10.90
N MET A 24 8.00 1.32 11.56
CA MET A 24 7.85 1.92 12.88
C MET A 24 8.65 1.19 13.97
N LEU A 25 8.79 -0.13 13.86
CA LEU A 25 9.62 -0.93 14.75
C LEU A 25 11.13 -0.83 14.43
N ALA A 26 11.48 -0.60 13.17
CA ALA A 26 12.86 -0.50 12.70
C ALA A 26 13.45 0.92 12.81
N SER A 27 12.62 1.94 13.03
CA SER A 27 13.09 3.31 13.26
C SER A 27 13.79 3.41 14.62
N PRO A 28 15.07 3.85 14.67
CA PRO A 28 15.70 4.17 15.93
C PRO A 28 14.92 5.32 16.57
N PHE A 29 14.69 5.22 17.87
CA PHE A 29 14.01 6.25 18.65
C PHE A 29 14.88 7.51 18.71
N GLY A 30 14.67 8.48 17.82
CA GLY A 30 15.30 9.79 17.92
C GLY A 30 15.18 10.65 16.65
N PRO A 31 14.74 11.92 16.74
CA PRO A 31 14.59 12.83 15.61
C PRO A 31 15.91 13.22 14.91
N ASP A 32 17.05 12.93 15.55
CA ASP A 32 18.38 13.39 15.11
C ASP A 32 19.24 12.29 14.47
N GLN A 33 18.70 11.09 14.22
CA GLN A 33 19.43 10.03 13.54
C GLN A 33 19.05 9.94 12.05
N PRO A 34 20.03 9.89 11.14
CA PRO A 34 19.76 9.70 9.72
C PRO A 34 19.12 8.34 9.47
N ASP A 35 18.18 8.29 8.53
CA ASP A 35 17.51 7.06 8.13
C ASP A 35 18.55 6.00 7.70
N THR A 36 18.34 4.78 8.19
CA THR A 36 19.19 3.65 7.76
C THR A 36 18.86 3.27 6.31
N PRO A 37 19.78 2.64 5.57
CA PRO A 37 19.50 2.14 4.22
C PRO A 37 18.27 1.21 4.17
N LEU A 38 18.05 0.45 5.25
CA LEU A 38 16.89 -0.42 5.42
C LEU A 38 15.59 0.39 5.52
N GLN A 39 15.55 1.45 6.33
CA GLN A 39 14.38 2.35 6.41
C GLN A 39 14.10 3.06 5.09
N THR A 40 15.14 3.58 4.43
CA THR A 40 14.98 4.22 3.11
C THR A 40 14.38 3.23 2.10
N PHE A 41 14.82 1.97 2.13
CA PHE A 41 14.25 0.91 1.31
C PHE A 41 12.79 0.61 1.68
N LEU A 42 12.48 0.45 2.97
CA LEU A 42 11.10 0.22 3.44
C LEU A 42 10.17 1.38 3.11
N LEU A 43 10.63 2.64 3.21
CA LEU A 43 9.87 3.83 2.84
C LEU A 43 9.53 3.82 1.35
N ARG A 44 10.50 3.52 0.49
CA ARG A 44 10.27 3.38 -0.96
C ARG A 44 9.30 2.24 -1.27
N LEU A 45 9.43 1.11 -0.58
CA LEU A 45 8.54 -0.04 -0.72
C LEU A 45 7.10 0.31 -0.27
N LEU A 46 6.97 1.02 0.85
CA LEU A 46 5.71 1.54 1.38
C LEU A 46 5.03 2.45 0.34
N PHE A 47 5.74 3.44 -0.20
CA PHE A 47 5.19 4.32 -1.25
C PHE A 47 4.83 3.58 -2.52
N SER A 48 5.62 2.59 -2.93
CA SER A 48 5.30 1.74 -4.09
C SER A 48 3.96 1.02 -3.91
N THR A 49 3.66 0.51 -2.71
CA THR A 49 2.36 -0.12 -2.46
C THR A 49 1.18 0.86 -2.58
N VAL A 50 1.36 2.14 -2.26
CA VAL A 50 0.32 3.17 -2.45
C VAL A 50 -0.04 3.33 -3.94
N PHE A 51 0.94 3.28 -4.83
CA PHE A 51 0.72 3.30 -6.27
C PHE A 51 -0.01 2.06 -6.80
N ILE A 52 -0.10 0.97 -6.03
CA ILE A 52 -0.89 -0.22 -6.39
C ILE A 52 -2.29 -0.13 -5.78
N ILE A 53 -2.39 0.34 -4.53
CA ILE A 53 -3.65 0.47 -3.79
C ILE A 53 -4.59 1.45 -4.51
N LEU A 54 -4.11 2.64 -4.88
CA LEU A 54 -4.96 3.69 -5.45
C LEU A 54 -5.57 3.28 -6.81
N PRO A 55 -4.81 2.78 -7.81
CA PRO A 55 -5.39 2.33 -9.07
C PRO A 55 -6.28 1.10 -8.90
N SER A 56 -5.93 0.17 -7.99
CA SER A 56 -6.76 -1.01 -7.73
C SER A 56 -8.11 -0.62 -7.13
N PHE A 57 -8.12 0.38 -6.24
CA PHE A 57 -9.35 0.93 -5.69
C PHE A 57 -10.19 1.63 -6.75
N ALA A 58 -9.58 2.51 -7.55
CA ALA A 58 -10.26 3.19 -8.65
C ALA A 58 -10.87 2.20 -9.66
N LEU A 59 -10.12 1.17 -10.05
CA LEU A 59 -10.59 0.12 -10.95
C LEU A 59 -11.71 -0.73 -10.33
N SER A 60 -11.66 -0.98 -9.03
CA SER A 60 -12.73 -1.67 -8.30
C SER A 60 -14.02 -0.85 -8.26
N ILE A 61 -13.94 0.48 -8.25
CA ILE A 61 -15.11 1.35 -8.34
C ILE A 61 -15.61 1.40 -9.78
N ALA A 62 -14.75 1.71 -10.75
CA ALA A 62 -15.10 1.79 -12.17
C ALA A 62 -15.76 0.48 -12.66
N GLY A 63 -15.27 -0.67 -12.21
CA GLY A 63 -15.86 -1.97 -12.50
C GLY A 63 -17.33 -2.10 -12.03
N LYS A 64 -17.72 -1.48 -10.91
CA LYS A 64 -19.13 -1.46 -10.46
C LYS A 64 -20.00 -0.65 -11.41
N TYR A 65 -19.48 0.49 -11.87
CA TYR A 65 -20.20 1.36 -12.79
C TYR A 65 -20.39 0.73 -14.18
N LEU A 66 -19.40 -0.02 -14.65
CA LEU A 66 -19.44 -0.67 -15.96
C LEU A 66 -20.27 -1.96 -16.00
N ASP A 67 -20.37 -2.70 -14.88
CA ASP A 67 -21.21 -3.92 -14.80
C ASP A 67 -22.72 -3.60 -14.67
N GLY A 68 -23.12 -2.32 -14.66
CA GLY A 68 -24.52 -1.90 -14.59
C GLY A 68 -25.25 -2.29 -13.30
N LYS A 69 -24.52 -2.75 -12.28
CA LYS A 69 -25.07 -3.11 -10.95
C LYS A 69 -25.12 -1.87 -10.06
N PHE A 70 -26.07 -1.00 -10.33
CA PHE A 70 -26.65 -0.08 -9.35
C PHE A 70 -28.06 -0.53 -9.03
#